data_AF-A0A924X6M4-F1
#
_entry.id   AF-A0A924X6M4-F1
#
_cell.length_a   1.000
_cell.length_b   1.000
_cell.length_c   1.000
_cell.angle_alpha   90.00
_cell.angle_beta   90.00
_cell.angle_gamma   90.00
#
_symmetry.space_group_name_H-M   'P 1'
#
loop_
_entity.id
_entity.type
_entity.pdbx_description
1 polymer ?
#
loop_
_entity_poly.entity_id
_entity_poly.type
_entity_poly.pdbx_seq_one_letter_code
_entity_poly.pdbx_strand_id
1 'polypeptide(L)'
;MRRLVFMLGLVIACDSPTAAENTLLRVSVRDGIVRITNRSDEVVTFILATRTYLELVDPLPCTTPGGCTPTLPPRGSIAIPYSEILGYEAGDRTAVLIHWVEARTASPDDVHRTVLLLR
;
A
#
# COMPACT_ATOMS: atom_id res chain seq x y z
N MET A 1 -31.08 -12.27 -49.14
CA MET A 1 -29.68 -12.09 -48.67
C MET A 1 -29.69 -11.20 -47.44
N ARG A 2 -29.43 -11.74 -46.23
CA ARG A 2 -29.54 -11.03 -44.94
C ARG A 2 -28.13 -10.92 -44.36
N ARG A 3 -27.56 -9.71 -44.36
CA ARG A 3 -26.20 -9.44 -43.86
C ARG A 3 -26.22 -9.39 -42.32
N LEU A 4 -25.56 -10.36 -41.68
CA LEU A 4 -25.20 -10.27 -40.26
C LEU A 4 -23.99 -9.34 -40.14
N VAL A 5 -24.17 -8.21 -39.47
CA VAL A 5 -23.07 -7.33 -39.05
C VAL A 5 -22.65 -7.80 -37.65
N PHE A 6 -21.52 -8.49 -37.56
CA PHE A 6 -20.85 -8.80 -36.30
C PHE A 6 -20.10 -7.55 -35.85
N MET A 7 -20.63 -6.83 -34.84
CA MET A 7 -19.85 -5.82 -34.11
C MET A 7 -18.91 -6.55 -33.14
N LEU A 8 -17.63 -6.57 -33.51
CA LEU A 8 -16.53 -7.03 -32.67
C LEU A 8 -16.19 -5.92 -31.67
N GLY A 9 -16.69 -6.03 -30.44
CA GLY A 9 -16.34 -5.10 -29.36
C GLY A 9 -14.93 -5.39 -28.85
N LEU A 10 -13.98 -4.47 -29.08
CA LEU A 10 -12.69 -4.47 -28.39
C LEU A 10 -12.92 -4.15 -26.90
N VAL A 11 -12.79 -5.17 -26.05
CA VAL A 11 -12.68 -4.95 -24.60
C VAL A 11 -11.22 -4.64 -24.31
N ILE A 12 -10.88 -3.35 -24.30
CA ILE A 12 -9.56 -2.88 -23.86
C ILE A 12 -9.55 -3.01 -22.34
N ALA A 13 -9.01 -4.12 -21.82
CA ALA A 13 -8.74 -4.28 -20.41
C ALA A 13 -7.58 -3.33 -20.04
N CYS A 14 -7.92 -2.11 -19.61
CA CYS A 14 -6.94 -1.18 -19.05
C CYS A 14 -6.44 -1.73 -17.71
N ASP A 15 -5.27 -2.37 -17.72
CA ASP A 15 -4.55 -2.76 -16.53
C ASP A 15 -3.85 -1.54 -15.91
N SER A 16 -4.65 -0.63 -15.36
CA SER A 16 -4.14 0.59 -14.73
C SER A 16 -3.58 0.25 -13.35
N PRO A 17 -2.32 0.57 -13.02
CA PRO A 17 -1.76 0.30 -11.71
C PRO A 17 -2.64 0.91 -10.62
N THR A 18 -2.88 0.16 -9.54
CA THR A 18 -3.56 0.72 -8.37
C THR A 18 -2.58 1.69 -7.71
N ALA A 19 -2.85 2.98 -7.87
CA ALA A 19 -2.10 4.04 -7.21
C ALA A 19 -2.94 4.61 -6.07
N ALA A 20 -2.36 4.66 -4.88
CA ALA A 20 -2.91 5.39 -3.75
C ALA A 20 -1.90 6.49 -3.40
N GLU A 21 -2.39 7.72 -3.27
CA GLU A 21 -1.55 8.87 -3.02
C GLU A 21 -2.18 9.71 -1.91
N ASN A 22 -1.36 10.09 -0.94
CA ASN A 22 -1.69 11.13 0.02
C ASN A 22 -0.54 12.15 0.10
N THR A 23 -0.61 13.06 1.07
CA THR A 23 0.39 14.12 1.25
C THR A 23 1.78 13.58 1.60
N LEU A 24 1.87 12.43 2.27
CA LEU A 24 3.13 11.84 2.75
C LEU A 24 3.69 10.80 1.79
N LEU A 25 2.86 9.89 1.31
CA LEU A 25 3.27 8.70 0.56
C LEU A 25 2.59 8.65 -0.81
N ARG A 26 3.37 8.21 -1.80
CA ARG A 26 2.89 7.68 -3.06
C ARG A 26 3.08 6.17 -3.07
N VAL A 27 2.00 5.44 -3.34
CA VAL A 27 2.00 3.99 -3.41
C VAL A 27 1.59 3.56 -4.81
N SER A 28 2.32 2.59 -5.37
CA SER A 28 1.97 1.94 -6.63
C SER A 28 2.05 0.43 -6.47
N VAL A 29 1.04 -0.27 -6.97
CA VAL A 29 0.98 -1.73 -6.95
C VAL A 29 1.10 -2.25 -8.38
N ARG A 30 2.14 -3.06 -8.65
CA ARG A 30 2.39 -3.63 -9.99
C ARG A 30 3.27 -4.88 -9.88
N ASP A 31 3.00 -5.86 -10.74
CA ASP A 31 3.88 -7.02 -10.98
C ASP A 31 4.27 -7.78 -9.68
N GLY A 32 3.30 -7.99 -8.78
CA GLY A 32 3.56 -8.67 -7.51
C GLY A 32 4.34 -7.84 -6.47
N ILE A 33 4.45 -6.53 -6.69
CA ILE A 33 5.24 -5.61 -5.85
C ILE A 33 4.39 -4.41 -5.44
N VAL A 34 4.50 -4.02 -4.17
CA VAL A 34 4.04 -2.73 -3.66
C VAL A 34 5.26 -1.81 -3.54
N ARG A 35 5.28 -0.73 -4.31
CA ARG A 35 6.28 0.33 -4.17
C ARG A 35 5.70 1.48 -3.37
N ILE A 36 6.41 1.87 -2.33
CA ILE A 36 6.06 3.00 -1.47
C ILE A 36 7.16 4.05 -1.64
N THR A 37 6.76 5.30 -1.86
CA THR A 37 7.66 6.44 -2.01
C THR A 37 7.26 7.51 -1.02
N ASN A 38 8.19 7.88 -0.15
CA ASN A 38 8.03 9.00 0.75
C ASN A 38 8.21 10.31 -0.03
N ARG A 39 7.18 11.17 0.02
CA ARG A 39 7.13 12.48 -0.61
C ARG A 39 7.33 13.63 0.38
N SER A 40 7.53 13.34 1.66
CA SER A 40 7.84 14.34 2.67
C SER A 40 9.35 14.47 2.91
N ASP A 41 9.72 15.47 3.70
CA ASP A 41 11.07 15.65 4.23
C ASP A 41 11.24 15.01 5.63
N GLU A 42 10.24 14.25 6.07
CA GLU A 42 10.18 13.57 7.36
C GLU A 42 10.45 12.07 7.21
N VAL A 43 10.88 11.41 8.30
CA VAL A 43 10.91 9.93 8.34
C VAL A 43 9.47 9.42 8.51
N VAL A 44 9.09 8.44 7.71
CA VAL A 44 7.76 7.82 7.76
C VAL A 44 7.89 6.37 8.19
N THR A 45 7.23 6.01 9.29
CA THR A 45 7.10 4.62 9.72
C THR A 45 5.86 4.02 9.08
N PHE A 46 5.93 2.75 8.69
CA PHE A 46 4.79 2.10 8.05
C PHE A 46 4.69 0.61 8.40
N ILE A 47 3.49 0.08 8.22
CA ILE A 47 3.17 -1.34 8.29
C ILE A 47 2.40 -1.68 7.03
N LEU A 48 2.79 -2.76 6.37
CA LEU A 48 2.08 -3.31 5.24
C LEU A 48 1.67 -4.75 5.56
N ALA A 49 0.37 -4.97 5.70
CA ALA A 49 -0.18 -6.25 6.13
C ALA A 49 -1.50 -6.57 5.41
N THR A 50 -1.91 -7.82 5.38
CA THR A 50 -3.25 -8.20 4.92
C THR A 50 -4.31 -7.81 5.94
N ARG A 51 -5.56 -7.71 5.50
CA ARG A 51 -6.69 -7.42 6.39
C ARG A 51 -6.84 -8.50 7.47
N THR A 52 -6.77 -9.76 7.08
CA THR A 52 -6.89 -10.91 8.00
C THR A 52 -5.80 -10.87 9.07
N TYR A 53 -4.58 -10.49 8.72
CA TYR A 53 -3.50 -10.31 9.70
C TYR A 53 -3.83 -9.21 10.71
N LEU A 54 -4.35 -8.07 10.24
CA LEU A 54 -4.71 -6.93 11.09
C LEU A 54 -5.96 -7.17 11.97
N GLU A 55 -6.77 -8.19 11.65
CA GLU A 55 -7.86 -8.62 12.52
C GLU A 55 -7.33 -9.43 13.72
N LEU A 56 -6.14 -10.03 13.60
CA LEU A 56 -5.47 -10.76 14.67
C LEU A 56 -4.53 -9.87 15.50
N VAL A 57 -4.00 -8.82 14.89
CA VAL A 57 -3.04 -7.89 15.50
C VAL A 57 -3.48 -6.46 15.20
N ASP A 58 -3.78 -5.66 16.23
CA ASP A 58 -4.01 -4.22 16.06
C ASP A 58 -2.72 -3.44 16.37
N PRO A 59 -1.93 -3.06 15.36
CA PRO A 59 -0.68 -2.37 15.60
C PRO A 59 -0.95 -0.95 16.09
N LEU A 60 -0.41 -0.63 17.27
CA LEU A 60 -0.38 0.74 17.77
C LEU A 60 0.81 1.49 17.16
N PRO A 61 0.65 2.78 16.82
CA PRO A 61 1.77 3.62 16.41
C PRO A 61 2.79 3.70 17.53
N CYS A 62 4.05 3.75 17.13
CA CYS A 62 5.14 3.65 18.07
C CYS A 62 5.35 4.97 18.79
N THR A 63 5.43 4.90 20.11
CA THR A 63 5.55 6.07 20.98
C THR A 63 7.00 6.45 21.28
N THR A 64 7.97 5.63 20.87
CA THR A 64 9.41 5.86 21.10
C THR A 64 10.13 6.10 19.76
N PRO A 65 10.86 7.21 19.59
CA PRO A 65 11.70 7.46 18.41
C PRO A 65 12.73 6.33 18.21
N GLY A 66 12.88 5.89 16.97
CA GLY A 66 13.77 4.80 16.55
C GLY A 66 13.29 3.40 16.94
N GLY A 67 12.13 3.28 17.60
CA GLY A 67 11.62 2.01 18.12
C GLY A 67 10.93 1.13 17.09
N CYS A 68 10.61 1.65 15.91
CA CYS A 68 9.81 0.92 14.92
C CYS A 68 10.41 0.87 13.54
N THR A 69 10.36 -0.34 13.00
CA THR A 69 10.75 -0.67 11.64
C THR A 69 9.60 -1.45 11.00
N PRO A 70 9.39 -1.31 9.68
CA PRO A 70 10.21 -0.55 8.74
C PRO A 70 9.94 0.97 8.74
N THR A 71 10.97 1.75 8.40
CA THR A 71 10.88 3.20 8.15
C THR A 71 11.33 3.55 6.74
N LEU A 72 10.83 4.68 6.23
CA LEU A 72 11.25 5.30 4.99
C LEU A 72 11.94 6.63 5.30
N PRO A 73 13.20 6.82 4.86
CA PRO A 73 13.86 8.10 5.03
C PRO A 73 13.14 9.20 4.23
N PRO A 74 13.43 10.48 4.52
CA PRO A 74 12.97 11.60 3.70
C PRO A 74 13.24 11.35 2.22
N ARG A 75 12.24 11.57 1.38
CA ARG A 75 12.31 11.33 -0.08
C ARG A 75 12.68 9.90 -0.51
N GLY A 76 12.69 8.94 0.41
CA GLY A 76 13.07 7.55 0.18
C GLY A 76 12.00 6.73 -0.55
N SER A 77 12.39 5.55 -1.04
CA SER A 77 11.46 4.58 -1.61
C SER A 77 11.86 3.15 -1.26
N ILE A 78 10.87 2.28 -1.12
CA ILE A 78 11.03 0.84 -0.94
C ILE A 78 10.11 0.09 -1.90
N ALA A 79 10.54 -1.11 -2.31
CA ALA A 79 9.73 -2.05 -3.09
C ALA A 79 9.58 -3.33 -2.26
N ILE A 80 8.35 -3.75 -2.03
CA ILE A 80 8.00 -4.89 -1.17
C ILE A 80 7.29 -5.92 -2.06
N PRO A 81 7.89 -7.08 -2.31
CA PRO A 81 7.20 -8.20 -2.94
C PRO A 81 5.99 -8.62 -2.12
N TYR A 82 4.91 -9.09 -2.75
CA TYR A 82 3.72 -9.53 -2.01
C TYR A 82 4.04 -10.62 -0.99
N SER A 83 5.00 -11.50 -1.29
CA SER A 83 5.46 -12.55 -0.36
C SER A 83 6.08 -12.03 0.93
N GLU A 84 6.43 -10.74 1.00
CA GLU A 84 6.96 -10.08 2.20
C GLU A 84 5.90 -9.26 2.94
N ILE A 85 4.67 -9.16 2.41
CA ILE A 85 3.56 -8.51 3.10
C ILE A 85 3.14 -9.37 4.28
N LEU A 86 2.96 -8.76 5.46
CA LEU A 86 2.60 -9.49 6.67
C LEU A 86 1.25 -10.19 6.52
N GLY A 87 1.26 -11.51 6.75
CA GLY A 87 0.09 -12.38 6.63
C GLY A 87 -0.44 -12.53 5.22
N TYR A 88 0.41 -12.32 4.21
CA TYR A 88 0.06 -12.59 2.81
C TYR A 88 0.01 -14.08 2.50
N GLU A 89 -1.08 -14.50 1.88
CA GLU A 89 -1.23 -15.80 1.26
C GLU A 89 -1.43 -15.68 -0.26
N ALA A 90 -1.01 -16.71 -1.00
CA ALA A 90 -1.17 -16.74 -2.45
C ALA A 90 -2.65 -16.66 -2.83
N GLY A 91 -3.03 -15.61 -3.56
CA GLY A 91 -4.41 -15.35 -3.96
C GLY A 91 -5.05 -14.16 -3.26
N ASP A 92 -4.41 -13.61 -2.21
CA ASP A 92 -4.87 -12.40 -1.55
C ASP A 92 -4.95 -11.22 -2.54
N ARG A 93 -6.06 -10.48 -2.42
CA ARG A 93 -6.41 -9.37 -3.32
C ARG A 93 -6.24 -8.00 -2.68
N THR A 94 -6.01 -7.94 -1.38
CA THR A 94 -5.93 -6.66 -0.66
C THR A 94 -4.85 -6.67 0.40
N ALA A 95 -4.20 -5.53 0.57
CA ALA A 95 -3.33 -5.22 1.69
C ALA A 95 -3.74 -3.86 2.28
N VAL A 96 -3.30 -3.59 3.51
CA VAL A 96 -3.51 -2.32 4.19
C VAL A 96 -2.15 -1.75 4.51
N LEU A 97 -1.89 -0.55 4.00
CA LEU A 97 -0.76 0.27 4.39
C LEU A 97 -1.20 1.18 5.54
N ILE A 98 -0.59 1.00 6.70
CA ILE A 98 -0.73 1.88 7.87
C ILE A 98 0.56 2.68 7.96
N HIS A 99 0.50 4.01 8.12
CA HIS A 99 1.70 4.82 8.25
C HIS A 99 1.47 6.10 9.07
N TRP A 100 2.57 6.64 9.59
CA TRP A 100 2.60 7.89 10.35
C TRP A 100 4.00 8.51 10.24
N VAL A 101 4.10 9.83 10.47
CA VAL A 101 5.40 10.51 10.60
C VAL A 101 6.03 10.14 11.93
N GLU A 102 7.33 9.88 11.94
CA GLU A 102 8.10 9.60 13.15
C GLU A 102 8.30 10.89 13.97
N ALA A 103 7.25 11.32 14.66
CA ALA A 103 7.31 12.40 15.66
C ALA A 103 7.63 11.81 17.05
N ARG A 104 8.18 12.63 17.96
CA ARG A 104 8.37 12.24 19.38
C ARG A 104 7.07 11.84 20.09
N THR A 105 5.93 12.19 19.52
CA THR A 105 4.58 11.84 19.97
C THR A 105 3.67 11.75 18.74
N ALA A 106 3.61 10.60 18.06
CA ALA A 106 2.56 10.38 17.07
C ALA A 106 1.21 10.30 17.79
N SER A 107 0.27 11.19 17.46
CA SER A 107 -1.12 11.03 17.92
C SER A 107 -1.74 9.84 17.17
N PRO A 108 -2.64 9.06 17.80
CA PRO A 108 -3.46 8.08 17.06
C PRO A 108 -4.21 8.72 15.87
N ASP A 109 -4.52 10.01 15.95
CA ASP A 109 -5.18 10.77 14.89
C ASP A 109 -4.27 11.03 13.66
N ASP A 110 -2.95 10.88 13.80
CA ASP A 110 -1.96 11.06 12.73
C ASP A 110 -1.65 9.74 11.98
N VAL A 111 -2.37 8.66 12.33
CA VAL A 111 -2.20 7.35 11.70
C VAL A 111 -3.10 7.24 10.48
N HIS A 112 -2.47 7.13 9.31
CA HIS A 112 -3.18 6.97 8.05
C HIS A 112 -3.24 5.50 7.65
N ARG A 113 -4.44 5.06 7.25
CA ARG A 113 -4.68 3.70 6.72
C ARG A 113 -5.13 3.79 5.26
N THR A 114 -4.54 2.97 4.41
CA THR A 114 -4.83 2.93 2.98
C THR A 114 -4.98 1.49 2.53
N VAL A 115 -6.13 1.15 1.97
CA VAL A 115 -6.36 -0.17 1.38
C VAL A 115 -5.77 -0.19 -0.03
N LEU A 116 -4.92 -1.17 -0.30
CA LEU A 116 -4.27 -1.42 -1.57
C LEU A 116 -4.92 -2.63 -2.24
N LEU A 117 -5.21 -2.52 -3.53
CA LEU A 117 -5.66 -3.66 -4.35
C LEU A 117 -4.43 -4.35 -4.96
N LEU A 118 -4.20 -5.59 -4.52
CA LEU A 118 -3.16 -6.47 -5.05
C LEU A 118 -3.67 -7.11 -6.35
N ARG A 119 -2.90 -6.95 -7.42
CA ARG A 119 -3.17 -7.54 -8.74
C ARG A 119 -2.08 -8.53 -9.10
#